data_AF-A0AAD4GZZ0-F1
#
_entry.id   AF-A0AAD4GZZ0-F1
#
_cell.length_a   1.000
_cell.length_b   1.000
_cell.length_c   1.000
_cell.angle_alpha   90.00
_cell.angle_beta   90.00
_cell.angle_gamma   90.00
#
_symmetry.space_group_name_H-M   'P 1'
#
loop_
_entity.id
_entity.type
_entity.pdbx_description
1 polymer ?
#
loop_
_entity_poly.entity_id
_entity_poly.type
_entity_poly.pdbx_seq_one_letter_code
_entity_poly.pdbx_strand_id
1 'polypeptide(L)'
;MKVVLNFITFGVKVPGGIFIPTMVAGAVFGRMVGLGVQWLIVKYPEHQVFAVCEGDSMDCIIPGLYAMIGAAACLSGVTRMTVSLVVIMFELTGAMTYSLPIMMAVMMGKFV
;
A
#
# COMPACT_ATOMS: atom_id res chain seq x y z
N MET A 1 -13.25 3.72 11.57
CA MET A 1 -13.57 4.91 12.39
C MET A 1 -12.62 6.08 12.12
N LYS A 2 -11.29 5.93 12.20
CA LYS A 2 -10.32 7.04 11.99
C LYS A 2 -10.42 7.71 10.61
N VAL A 3 -10.64 6.95 9.53
CA VAL A 3 -10.81 7.49 8.17
C VAL A 3 -12.05 8.38 8.06
N VAL A 4 -13.16 8.00 8.70
CA VAL A 4 -14.44 8.74 8.68
C VAL A 4 -14.31 10.08 9.42
N LEU A 5 -13.66 10.10 10.59
CA LEU A 5 -13.38 11.37 11.28
C LEU A 5 -12.53 12.31 10.40
N ASN A 6 -11.60 11.74 9.63
CA ASN A 6 -10.72 12.53 8.82
C ASN A 6 -11.44 13.22 7.65
N PHE A 7 -12.43 12.55 7.05
CA PHE A 7 -13.35 13.17 6.09
C PHE A 7 -14.14 14.33 6.71
N ILE A 8 -14.61 14.18 7.96
CA ILE A 8 -15.37 15.22 8.66
C ILE A 8 -14.49 16.45 8.99
N THR A 9 -13.23 16.25 9.36
CA THR A 9 -12.30 17.34 9.68
C THR A 9 -11.75 18.10 8.47
N PHE A 10 -11.78 17.52 7.26
CA PHE A 10 -11.33 18.22 6.04
C PHE A 10 -12.18 19.44 5.67
N GLY A 11 -13.42 19.51 6.15
CA GLY A 11 -14.31 20.65 5.92
C GLY A 11 -14.17 21.80 6.93
N VAL A 12 -13.35 21.65 7.97
CA VAL A 12 -13.20 22.66 9.02
C VAL A 12 -12.15 23.69 8.59
N LYS A 13 -12.39 24.99 8.86
CA LYS A 13 -11.44 26.09 8.62
C LYS A 13 -10.24 26.04 9.57
N VAL A 14 -9.45 24.98 9.47
CA VAL A 14 -8.19 24.78 10.19
C VAL A 14 -7.15 24.34 9.15
N PRO A 15 -5.95 24.92 9.12
CA PRO A 15 -4.88 24.44 8.25
C PRO A 15 -4.50 23.00 8.65
N GLY A 16 -4.96 22.02 7.87
CA GLY A 16 -4.73 20.59 8.11
C GLY A 16 -4.17 19.89 6.87
N GLY A 17 -3.21 18.98 7.07
CA GLY A 17 -2.58 18.22 6.00
C GLY A 17 -3.39 16.98 5.57
N ILE A 18 -3.60 16.80 4.27
CA ILE A 18 -4.33 15.65 3.69
C ILE A 18 -3.48 14.38 3.54
N PHE A 19 -2.16 14.49 3.76
CA PHE A 19 -1.16 13.49 3.36
C PHE A 19 -1.15 12.24 4.27
N ILE A 20 -0.99 12.45 5.58
CA ILE A 20 -0.97 11.36 6.58
C ILE A 20 -2.27 10.52 6.58
N PRO A 21 -3.47 11.10 6.59
CA PRO A 21 -4.69 10.30 6.70
C PRO A 21 -5.00 9.48 5.45
N THR A 22 -4.68 9.98 4.26
CA THR A 22 -4.84 9.25 3.00
C THR A 22 -3.82 8.10 2.91
N MET A 23 -2.57 8.34 3.35
CA MET A 23 -1.56 7.31 3.49
C MET A 23 -2.00 6.19 4.46
N VAL A 24 -2.56 6.53 5.63
CA VAL A 24 -3.07 5.55 6.60
C VAL A 24 -4.26 4.77 6.05
N ALA A 25 -5.20 5.43 5.36
CA ALA A 25 -6.34 4.76 4.74
C ALA A 25 -5.89 3.73 3.69
N GLY A 26 -4.96 4.12 2.81
CA GLY A 26 -4.34 3.23 1.83
C GLY A 26 -3.54 2.09 2.48
N ALA A 27 -2.82 2.36 3.58
CA ALA A 27 -2.05 1.35 4.30
C ALA A 27 -2.93 0.27 4.93
N VAL A 28 -4.04 0.66 5.55
CA VAL A 28 -5.01 -0.29 6.13
C VAL A 28 -5.62 -1.15 5.02
N PHE A 29 -6.00 -0.54 3.90
CA PHE A 29 -6.53 -1.27 2.76
C PHE A 29 -5.51 -2.26 2.18
N GLY A 30 -4.28 -1.80 1.93
CA GLY A 30 -3.19 -2.65 1.46
C GLY A 30 -2.89 -3.82 2.40
N ARG A 31 -2.91 -3.58 3.72
CA ARG A 31 -2.68 -4.64 4.72
C ARG A 31 -3.83 -5.66 4.77
N MET A 32 -5.08 -5.22 4.62
CA MET A 32 -6.22 -6.13 4.50
C MET A 32 -6.08 -7.04 3.29
N VAL A 33 -5.64 -6.50 2.14
CA VAL A 33 -5.37 -7.30 0.94
C VAL A 33 -4.21 -8.27 1.19
N GLY A 34 -3.10 -7.83 1.79
CA GLY A 34 -1.95 -8.70 2.08
C GLY A 34 -2.31 -9.89 2.99
N LEU A 35 -3.13 -9.66 4.03
CA LEU A 35 -3.64 -10.74 4.89
C LEU A 35 -4.63 -11.66 4.14
N GLY A 36 -5.45 -11.10 3.25
CA GLY A 36 -6.35 -11.88 2.40
C GLY A 36 -5.60 -12.80 1.44
N VAL A 37 -4.50 -12.32 0.83
CA VAL A 37 -3.66 -13.14 -0.04
C VAL A 37 -2.94 -14.23 0.75
N GLN A 38 -2.44 -13.91 1.95
CA GLN A 38 -1.84 -14.90 2.86
C GLN A 38 -2.86 -16.01 3.21
N TRP A 39 -4.10 -15.63 3.53
CA TRP A 39 -5.17 -16.58 3.81
C TRP A 39 -5.53 -17.44 2.60
N LEU A 40 -5.53 -16.85 1.39
CA LEU A 40 -5.84 -17.55 0.14
C LEU A 40 -4.80 -18.63 -0.19
N ILE A 41 -3.52 -18.34 0.03
CA ILE A 41 -2.42 -19.29 -0.21
C ILE A 41 -2.48 -20.49 0.73
N VAL A 42 -2.76 -20.25 2.01
CA VAL A 42 -2.96 -21.33 2.99
C VAL A 42 -4.15 -22.22 2.59
N LYS A 43 -5.17 -21.65 1.93
CA LYS A 43 -6.36 -22.39 1.50
C LYS A 43 -6.18 -23.16 0.19
N TYR A 44 -5.39 -22.65 -0.76
CA TYR A 44 -5.19 -23.24 -2.09
C TYR A 44 -3.69 -23.29 -2.48
N PRO A 45 -2.92 -24.25 -1.94
CA PRO A 45 -1.47 -24.35 -2.17
C PRO A 45 -1.08 -24.88 -3.56
N GLU A 46 -2.00 -25.54 -4.29
CA GLU A 46 -1.71 -26.27 -5.54
C GLU A 46 -1.84 -25.44 -6.83
N HIS A 47 -2.16 -24.14 -6.74
CA HIS A 47 -2.27 -23.31 -7.95
C HIS A 47 -0.90 -22.85 -8.46
N GLN A 48 -0.64 -23.01 -9.76
CA GLN A 48 0.63 -22.65 -10.44
C GLN A 48 1.08 -21.20 -10.24
N VAL A 49 0.16 -20.30 -9.87
CA VAL A 49 0.44 -18.88 -9.57
C VAL A 49 1.18 -18.70 -8.24
N PHE A 50 1.05 -19.67 -7.32
CA PHE A 50 1.69 -19.67 -5.99
C PHE A 50 2.93 -20.56 -5.91
N ALA A 51 3.32 -21.20 -7.03
CA ALA A 51 4.53 -22.03 -7.13
C ALA A 51 5.85 -21.25 -6.95
N VAL A 52 5.79 -19.90 -6.95
CA VAL A 52 6.93 -19.02 -6.63
C VAL A 52 7.31 -19.07 -5.14
N CYS A 53 6.37 -19.49 -4.28
CA CYS A 53 6.63 -19.66 -2.85
C CYS A 53 7.10 -21.10 -2.59
N GLU A 54 8.37 -21.37 -2.88
CA GLU A 54 9.00 -22.67 -2.68
C GLU A 54 9.30 -22.88 -1.18
N GLY A 55 8.41 -23.56 -0.47
CA GLY A 55 8.73 -24.24 0.79
C GLY A 55 8.46 -23.52 2.12
N ASP A 56 8.29 -22.19 2.17
CA ASP A 56 7.96 -21.48 3.43
C ASP A 56 6.73 -20.57 3.29
N SER A 57 5.58 -21.11 3.66
CA SER A 57 4.26 -20.48 3.55
C SER A 57 4.08 -19.23 4.42
N MET A 58 5.02 -18.94 5.33
CA MET A 58 4.92 -17.83 6.29
C MET A 58 5.68 -16.56 5.86
N ASP A 59 6.80 -16.70 5.12
CA ASP A 59 7.69 -15.57 4.80
C ASP A 59 7.65 -15.10 3.34
N CYS A 60 6.99 -15.84 2.44
CA CYS A 60 6.87 -15.45 1.03
C CYS A 60 6.06 -14.15 0.83
N ILE A 61 5.10 -13.85 1.73
CA ILE A 61 4.28 -12.65 1.68
C ILE A 61 4.46 -11.82 2.92
N ILE A 62 4.97 -10.61 2.71
CA ILE A 62 5.16 -9.62 3.76
C ILE A 62 3.94 -8.68 3.71
N PRO A 63 2.96 -8.78 4.63
CA PRO A 63 1.78 -7.91 4.61
C PRO A 63 2.14 -6.44 4.82
N GLY A 64 3.32 -6.15 5.39
CA GLY A 64 3.89 -4.82 5.46
C GLY A 64 4.15 -4.19 4.09
N LEU A 65 4.66 -4.96 3.11
CA LEU A 65 4.92 -4.44 1.76
C LEU A 65 3.63 -4.08 1.04
N TYR A 66 2.60 -4.90 1.17
CA TYR A 66 1.26 -4.62 0.63
C TYR A 66 0.65 -3.36 1.27
N ALA A 67 0.85 -3.14 2.56
CA ALA A 67 0.43 -1.91 3.23
C ALA A 67 1.14 -0.68 2.65
N MET A 68 2.45 -0.74 2.42
CA MET A 68 3.22 0.38 1.85
C MET A 68 2.80 0.68 0.41
N ILE A 69 2.58 -0.34 -0.43
CA ILE A 69 2.10 -0.18 -1.80
C ILE A 69 0.70 0.45 -1.83
N GLY A 70 -0.22 -0.01 -0.97
CA GLY A 70 -1.56 0.56 -0.87
C GLY A 70 -1.56 2.01 -0.38
N ALA A 71 -0.69 2.34 0.57
CA ALA A 71 -0.47 3.71 1.04
C ALA A 71 0.03 4.62 -0.09
N ALA A 72 1.03 4.16 -0.84
CA ALA A 72 1.60 4.92 -1.95
C ALA A 72 0.61 5.13 -3.11
N ALA A 73 -0.15 4.09 -3.47
CA ALA A 73 -1.16 4.17 -4.52
C ALA A 73 -2.29 5.16 -4.16
N CYS A 74 -2.86 5.06 -2.95
CA CYS A 74 -3.92 5.96 -2.50
C CYS A 74 -3.45 7.42 -2.44
N LEU A 75 -2.25 7.65 -1.91
CA LEU A 75 -1.67 8.98 -1.79
C LEU A 75 -1.35 9.59 -3.16
N SER A 76 -0.87 8.78 -4.11
CA SER A 76 -0.61 9.21 -5.49
C SER A 76 -1.89 9.58 -6.25
N GLY A 77 -3.01 8.90 -6.00
CA GLY A 77 -4.32 9.25 -6.57
C GLY A 77 -4.86 10.59 -6.06
N VAL A 78 -4.68 10.90 -4.77
CA VAL A 78 -5.17 12.16 -4.18
C VAL A 78 -4.25 13.35 -4.51
N THR A 79 -2.94 13.16 -4.47
CA THR A 79 -1.97 14.27 -4.59
C THR A 79 -1.40 14.43 -6.00
N ARG A 80 -1.55 13.42 -6.88
CA ARG A 80 -0.99 13.36 -8.24
C ARG A 80 0.54 13.52 -8.28
N MET A 81 1.22 13.37 -7.15
CA MET A 81 2.69 13.34 -7.06
C MET A 81 3.20 11.91 -7.23
N THR A 82 4.08 11.67 -8.20
CA THR A 82 4.61 10.32 -8.50
C THR A 82 6.06 10.15 -8.03
N VAL A 83 7.00 10.85 -8.66
CA VAL A 83 8.43 10.63 -8.44
C VAL A 83 8.84 10.95 -7.00
N SER A 84 8.44 12.11 -6.48
CA SER A 84 8.77 12.53 -5.11
C SER A 84 8.19 11.59 -4.05
N LEU A 85 6.98 11.07 -4.28
CA LEU A 85 6.34 10.13 -3.36
C LEU A 85 7.09 8.81 -3.32
N VAL A 86 7.48 8.25 -4.49
CA VAL A 86 8.25 7.01 -4.57
C VAL A 86 9.60 7.15 -3.85
N VAL A 87 10.28 8.30 -4.01
CA VAL A 87 11.54 8.57 -3.30
C VAL A 87 11.32 8.65 -1.77
N ILE A 88 10.27 9.34 -1.31
CA ILE A 88 9.95 9.38 0.14
C ILE A 88 9.69 7.97 0.68
N MET A 89 8.91 7.14 -0.03
CA MET A 89 8.64 5.77 0.39
C MET A 89 9.90 4.90 0.39
N PHE A 90 10.80 5.11 -0.57
CA PHE A 90 12.10 4.46 -0.64
C PHE A 90 12.96 4.80 0.58
N GLU A 91 13.11 6.10 0.88
CA GLU A 91 13.91 6.58 2.02
C GLU A 91 13.36 6.04 3.35
N LEU A 92 12.04 5.97 3.50
CA LEU A 92 11.38 5.48 4.71
C LEU A 92 11.45 3.95 4.88
N THR A 93 11.53 3.18 3.78
CA THR A 93 11.52 1.71 3.82
C THR A 93 12.94 1.12 3.88
N GLY A 94 13.95 1.85 3.39
CA GLY A 94 15.36 1.42 3.46
C GLY A 94 15.72 0.19 2.62
N ALA A 95 14.82 -0.31 1.78
CA ALA A 95 15.02 -1.50 0.94
C ALA A 95 14.84 -1.16 -0.55
N MET A 96 15.95 -1.16 -1.31
CA MET A 96 15.97 -0.76 -2.73
C MET A 96 15.27 -1.74 -3.68
N THR A 97 15.20 -3.01 -3.28
CA THR A 97 14.73 -4.13 -4.12
C THR A 97 13.24 -4.07 -4.45
N TYR A 98 12.44 -3.37 -3.65
CA TYR A 98 10.98 -3.28 -3.82
C TYR A 98 10.51 -1.95 -4.46
N SER A 99 11.43 -1.17 -5.04
CA SER A 99 11.13 0.13 -5.65
C SER A 99 10.28 0.04 -6.93
N LEU A 100 10.57 -0.93 -7.80
CA LEU A 100 9.86 -1.16 -9.06
C LEU A 100 8.35 -1.42 -8.88
N PRO A 101 7.89 -2.36 -8.02
CA PRO A 101 6.46 -2.60 -7.84
C PRO A 101 5.71 -1.39 -7.25
N ILE A 102 6.35 -0.62 -6.37
CA ILE A 102 5.76 0.61 -5.81
C ILE A 102 5.58 1.66 -6.92
N MET A 103 6.56 1.82 -7.81
CA MET A 103 6.47 2.77 -8.92
C MET A 103 5.35 2.39 -9.91
N MET A 104 5.20 1.11 -10.23
CA MET A 104 4.09 0.64 -11.07
C MET A 104 2.72 0.92 -10.44
N ALA A 105 2.58 0.64 -9.13
CA ALA A 105 1.34 0.90 -8.41
C ALA A 105 0.99 2.40 -8.33
N VAL A 106 1.98 3.26 -8.11
CA VAL A 106 1.82 4.72 -8.10
C VAL A 106 1.44 5.26 -9.48
N MET A 107 2.01 4.70 -10.55
CA MET A 107 1.66 5.08 -11.93
C MET A 107 0.22 4.70 -12.27
N MET A 108 -0.26 3.52 -11.86
CA MET A 108 -1.67 3.13 -11.99
C MET A 108 -2.57 4.04 -11.14
N GLY A 109 -2.18 4.34 -9.90
CA GLY A 109 -2.93 5.22 -9.00
C GLY A 109 -3.08 6.65 -9.51
N LYS A 110 -2.08 7.18 -10.24
CA LYS A 110 -2.18 8.47 -10.94
C LYS A 110 -3.06 8.41 -12.19
N PHE A 111 -3.09 7.26 -12.87
CA PHE A 111 -3.78 7.11 -14.15
C PHE A 111 -5.30 7.04 -13.99
N VAL A 112 -5.76 6.40 -12.90
CA VAL A 112 -7.17 6.42 -12.47
C VAL A 112 -7.56 7.82 -11.99
#